data_AF-A0A662HFD7-F1
#
_entry.id   AF-A0A662HFD7-F1
#
_cell.length_a   1.000
_cell.length_b   1.000
_cell.length_c   1.000
_cell.angle_alpha   90.00
_cell.angle_beta   90.00
_cell.angle_gamma   90.00
#
_symmetry.space_group_name_H-M   'P 1'
#
loop_
_entity.id
_entity.type
_entity.pdbx_description
1 polymer ?
#
loop_
_entity_poly.entity_id
_entity_poly.type
_entity_poly.pdbx_seq_one_letter_code
_entity_poly.pdbx_strand_id
1 'polypeptide(L)'
;MSIEDRVREFIREVEAEESRIRKMVEEVVKRAEGIREVAREDARRALRMLEELRADIAAIKASIAEARGRLRGELMGLRGSLMGLEPELREKALELLEEAKEALSDFEDRLGEEVVELREMLSDLRSLARDLLRARRRAAIRRERGESVVISSIRLPQGDVEMIDLLVEAGVFRSRSEAVAYFTHKGLEASRDLLERVKSKVEELKRIREELVKEFRMEGQA
;
A
#
# COMPACT_ATOMS: atom_id res chain seq x y z
N MET A 1 -24.56 -0.25 46.60
CA MET A 1 -24.01 -1.30 45.71
C MET A 1 -22.86 -1.97 46.45
N SER A 2 -22.84 -3.30 46.52
CA SER A 2 -21.76 -4.02 47.22
C SER A 2 -20.44 -3.93 46.43
N ILE A 3 -19.31 -4.23 47.07
CA ILE A 3 -18.02 -4.31 46.39
C ILE A 3 -18.02 -5.42 45.31
N GLU A 4 -18.71 -6.53 45.59
CA GLU A 4 -18.95 -7.63 44.65
C GLU A 4 -19.67 -7.16 43.39
N ASP A 5 -20.76 -6.40 43.55
CA ASP A 5 -21.54 -5.89 42.42
C ASP A 5 -20.69 -4.97 41.54
N ARG A 6 -19.87 -4.11 42.17
CA ARG A 6 -18.96 -3.19 41.48
C ARG A 6 -17.87 -3.92 40.68
N VAL A 7 -17.30 -4.98 41.25
CA VAL A 7 -16.30 -5.80 40.55
C VAL A 7 -16.93 -6.53 39.36
N ARG A 8 -18.11 -7.14 39.56
CA ARG A 8 -18.82 -7.81 38.45
C ARG A 8 -19.21 -6.84 37.34
N GLU A 9 -19.61 -5.62 37.69
CA GLU A 9 -19.88 -4.55 36.72
C GLU A 9 -18.62 -4.19 35.93
N PHE A 10 -17.48 -4.02 36.61
CA PHE A 10 -16.20 -3.76 35.96
C PHE A 10 -15.79 -4.87 34.99
N ILE A 11 -15.91 -6.15 35.39
CA ILE A 11 -15.58 -7.28 34.50
C ILE A 11 -16.45 -7.24 33.23
N ARG A 12 -17.77 -7.01 33.38
CA ARG A 12 -18.67 -6.87 32.22
C ARG A 12 -18.28 -5.70 31.33
N GLU A 13 -17.78 -4.62 31.91
CA GLU A 13 -17.32 -3.46 31.16
C GLU A 13 -16.05 -3.76 30.36
N VAL A 14 -15.10 -4.52 30.94
CA VAL A 14 -13.93 -5.04 30.21
C VAL A 14 -14.38 -5.89 29.01
N GLU A 15 -15.28 -6.85 29.24
CA GLU A 15 -15.81 -7.72 28.18
C GLU A 15 -16.55 -6.95 27.08
N ALA A 16 -17.30 -5.91 27.46
CA ALA A 16 -18.02 -5.05 26.52
C ALA A 16 -17.05 -4.24 25.64
N GLU A 17 -15.98 -3.70 26.21
CA GLU A 17 -14.93 -3.00 25.46
C GLU A 17 -14.15 -3.94 24.56
N GLU A 18 -13.80 -5.15 25.03
CA GLU A 18 -13.17 -6.19 24.21
C GLU A 18 -14.04 -6.48 22.99
N SER A 19 -15.33 -6.73 23.21
CA SER A 19 -16.30 -7.04 22.15
C SER A 19 -16.46 -5.88 21.16
N ARG A 20 -16.44 -4.64 21.63
CA ARG A 20 -16.53 -3.45 20.77
C ARG A 20 -15.29 -3.33 19.87
N ILE A 21 -14.10 -3.48 20.43
CA ILE A 21 -12.85 -3.34 19.68
C ILE A 21 -12.67 -4.50 18.71
N ARG A 22 -13.02 -5.73 19.11
CA ARG A 22 -12.96 -6.91 18.24
C ARG A 22 -13.82 -6.74 16.98
N LYS A 23 -15.00 -6.12 17.09
CA LYS A 23 -15.81 -5.77 15.89
C LYS A 23 -15.07 -4.83 14.94
N MET A 24 -14.35 -3.85 15.45
CA MET A 24 -13.53 -2.96 14.60
C MET A 24 -12.40 -3.73 13.91
N VAL A 25 -11.76 -4.66 14.62
CA VAL A 25 -10.74 -5.57 14.06
C VAL A 25 -11.34 -6.41 12.93
N GLU A 26 -12.48 -7.06 13.16
CA GLU A 26 -13.18 -7.88 12.15
C GLU A 26 -13.53 -7.08 10.89
N GLU A 27 -13.98 -5.82 11.03
CA GLU A 27 -14.26 -4.94 9.90
C GLU A 27 -13.00 -4.59 9.09
N VAL A 28 -11.85 -4.42 9.75
CA VAL A 28 -10.55 -4.23 9.07
C VAL A 28 -10.13 -5.50 8.34
N VAL A 29 -10.21 -6.66 9.00
CA VAL A 29 -9.86 -7.96 8.40
C VAL A 29 -10.68 -8.20 7.13
N LYS A 30 -12.01 -8.06 7.22
CA LYS A 30 -12.92 -8.27 6.08
C LYS A 30 -12.59 -7.38 4.89
N ARG A 31 -12.18 -6.13 5.14
CA ARG A 31 -11.74 -5.22 4.07
C ARG A 31 -10.37 -5.61 3.50
N ALA A 32 -9.47 -6.14 4.33
CA ALA A 32 -8.15 -6.60 3.91
C ALA A 32 -8.21 -7.83 2.97
N GLU A 33 -9.14 -8.76 3.20
CA GLU A 33 -9.29 -9.99 2.40
C GLU A 33 -9.45 -9.71 0.90
N GLY A 34 -10.23 -8.69 0.53
CA GLY A 34 -10.48 -8.31 -0.86
C GLY A 34 -9.29 -7.60 -1.54
N ILE A 35 -8.29 -7.14 -0.80
CA ILE A 35 -7.19 -6.35 -1.37
C ILE A 35 -6.31 -7.18 -2.29
N ARG A 36 -6.15 -8.49 -2.05
CA ARG A 36 -5.32 -9.34 -2.93
C ARG A 36 -5.85 -9.38 -4.35
N GLU A 37 -7.16 -9.48 -4.52
CA GLU A 37 -7.80 -9.48 -5.84
C GLU A 37 -7.64 -8.12 -6.50
N VAL A 38 -7.95 -7.03 -5.78
CA VAL A 38 -7.74 -5.67 -6.28
C VAL A 38 -6.28 -5.42 -6.67
N ALA A 39 -5.32 -5.93 -5.91
CA ALA A 39 -3.90 -5.76 -6.20
C ALA A 39 -3.47 -6.41 -7.52
N ARG A 40 -4.08 -7.55 -7.89
CA ARG A 40 -3.79 -8.22 -9.17
C ARG A 40 -4.30 -7.41 -10.37
N GLU A 41 -5.44 -6.76 -10.22
CA GLU A 41 -6.06 -5.96 -11.28
C GLU A 41 -5.46 -4.55 -11.38
N ASP A 42 -5.44 -3.84 -10.24
CA ASP A 42 -4.96 -2.47 -10.06
C ASP A 42 -4.19 -2.33 -8.74
N ALA A 43 -2.91 -2.63 -8.81
CA ALA A 43 -1.99 -2.51 -7.69
C ALA A 43 -1.85 -1.08 -7.14
N ARG A 44 -2.12 -0.02 -7.93
CA ARG A 44 -2.11 1.37 -7.40
C ARG A 44 -3.33 1.61 -6.52
N ARG A 45 -4.50 1.11 -6.93
CA ARG A 45 -5.71 1.16 -6.12
C ARG A 45 -5.55 0.37 -4.83
N ALA A 46 -4.98 -0.83 -4.90
CA ALA A 46 -4.70 -1.63 -3.70
C ALA A 46 -3.80 -0.89 -2.71
N LEU A 47 -2.76 -0.19 -3.17
CA LEU A 47 -1.90 0.62 -2.27
C LEU A 47 -2.66 1.71 -1.53
N ARG A 48 -3.64 2.38 -2.17
CA ARG A 48 -4.47 3.39 -1.51
C ARG A 48 -5.38 2.76 -0.44
N MET A 49 -6.01 1.63 -0.76
CA MET A 49 -6.83 0.89 0.21
C MET A 49 -5.99 0.44 1.42
N LEU A 50 -4.73 0.06 1.20
CA LEU A 50 -3.81 -0.29 2.29
C LEU A 50 -3.42 0.90 3.16
N GLU A 51 -3.41 2.13 2.63
CA GLU A 51 -3.19 3.34 3.42
C GLU A 51 -4.42 3.66 4.30
N GLU A 52 -5.63 3.45 3.77
CA GLU A 52 -6.87 3.55 4.54
C GLU A 52 -6.90 2.54 5.69
N LEU A 53 -6.61 1.25 5.42
CA LEU A 53 -6.55 0.23 6.47
C LEU A 53 -5.47 0.53 7.53
N ARG A 54 -4.35 1.13 7.14
CA ARG A 54 -3.33 1.57 8.09
C ARG A 54 -3.88 2.61 9.07
N ALA A 55 -4.69 3.55 8.58
CA ALA A 55 -5.32 4.56 9.42
C ALA A 55 -6.32 3.91 10.38
N ASP A 56 -7.09 2.93 9.92
CA ASP A 56 -8.05 2.21 10.76
C ASP A 56 -7.37 1.38 11.86
N ILE A 57 -6.27 0.69 11.54
CA ILE A 57 -5.45 0.00 12.56
C ILE A 57 -4.91 0.99 13.59
N ALA A 58 -4.53 2.20 13.17
CA ALA A 58 -4.09 3.24 14.09
C ALA A 58 -5.24 3.72 14.99
N ALA A 59 -6.46 3.83 14.46
CA ALA A 59 -7.66 4.17 15.23
C ALA A 59 -7.99 3.08 16.26
N ILE A 60 -7.94 1.79 15.87
CA ILE A 60 -8.11 0.65 16.79
C ILE A 60 -7.09 0.72 17.93
N LYS A 61 -5.80 0.95 17.61
CA LYS A 61 -4.75 1.10 18.62
C LYS A 61 -5.04 2.24 19.60
N ALA A 62 -5.57 3.36 19.11
CA ALA A 62 -5.96 4.48 19.96
C ALA A 62 -7.14 4.10 20.87
N SER A 63 -8.16 3.42 20.35
CA SER A 63 -9.29 2.95 21.13
C SER A 63 -8.90 1.95 22.23
N ILE A 64 -7.96 1.02 21.95
CA ILE A 64 -7.40 0.12 22.97
C ILE A 64 -6.70 0.91 24.07
N ALA A 65 -5.86 1.88 23.69
CA ALA A 65 -5.11 2.68 24.66
C ALA A 65 -6.04 3.50 25.57
N GLU A 66 -7.11 4.05 25.01
CA GLU A 66 -8.15 4.79 25.74
C GLU A 66 -8.93 3.88 26.69
N ALA A 67 -9.46 2.76 26.20
CA ALA A 67 -10.20 1.79 27.00
C ALA A 67 -9.34 1.27 28.17
N ARG A 68 -8.10 0.87 27.88
CA ARG A 68 -7.14 0.44 28.91
C ARG A 68 -6.91 1.52 29.97
N GLY A 69 -6.70 2.77 29.54
CA GLY A 69 -6.45 3.88 30.46
C GLY A 69 -7.63 4.09 31.43
N ARG A 70 -8.85 4.06 30.88
CA ARG A 70 -10.09 4.19 31.65
C ARG A 70 -10.29 3.03 32.63
N LEU A 71 -10.22 1.78 32.14
CA LEU A 71 -10.41 0.57 32.94
C LEU A 71 -9.37 0.46 34.07
N ARG A 72 -8.11 0.82 33.81
CA ARG A 72 -7.07 0.89 34.88
C ARG A 72 -7.43 1.91 35.96
N GLY A 73 -7.98 3.07 35.57
CA GLY A 73 -8.44 4.10 36.50
C GLY A 73 -9.58 3.61 37.40
N GLU A 74 -10.57 2.93 36.81
CA GLU A 74 -11.69 2.32 37.54
C GLU A 74 -11.21 1.22 38.50
N LEU A 75 -10.33 0.32 38.05
CA LEU A 75 -9.74 -0.73 38.89
C LEU A 75 -8.97 -0.15 40.08
N MET A 76 -8.21 0.94 39.88
CA MET A 76 -7.55 1.67 40.97
C MET A 76 -8.58 2.26 41.95
N GLY A 77 -9.70 2.79 41.46
CA GLY A 77 -10.79 3.30 42.29
C GLY A 77 -11.48 2.20 43.11
N LEU A 78 -11.66 1.01 42.54
CA LEU A 78 -12.15 -0.17 43.26
C LEU A 78 -11.17 -0.57 44.37
N ARG A 79 -9.87 -0.65 44.06
CA ARG A 79 -8.82 -0.93 45.05
C ARG A 79 -8.81 0.07 46.20
N GLY A 80 -8.93 1.36 45.91
CA GLY A 80 -9.00 2.42 46.92
C GLY A 80 -10.20 2.23 47.87
N SER A 81 -11.33 1.75 47.34
CA SER A 81 -12.55 1.50 48.13
C SER A 81 -12.37 0.39 49.18
N LEU A 82 -11.37 -0.50 49.03
CA LEU A 82 -11.12 -1.59 49.98
C LEU A 82 -10.41 -1.16 51.25
N MET A 83 -9.71 -0.02 51.24
CA MET A 83 -8.89 0.41 52.38
C MET A 83 -9.70 0.71 53.64
N GLY A 84 -11.02 0.94 53.51
CA GLY A 84 -11.94 1.19 54.63
C GLY A 84 -12.72 -0.04 55.11
N LEU A 85 -12.54 -1.21 54.50
CA LEU A 85 -13.28 -2.42 54.86
C LEU A 85 -12.65 -3.15 56.06
N GLU A 86 -13.51 -3.85 56.82
CA GLU A 86 -13.11 -4.81 57.85
C GLU A 86 -12.26 -5.95 57.24
N PRO A 87 -11.35 -6.58 58.03
CA PRO A 87 -10.38 -7.55 57.52
C PRO A 87 -10.99 -8.71 56.72
N GLU A 88 -12.09 -9.29 57.20
CA GLU A 88 -12.76 -10.45 56.59
C GLU A 88 -13.45 -10.08 55.26
N LEU A 89 -14.03 -8.89 55.19
CA LEU A 89 -14.63 -8.36 53.95
C LEU A 89 -13.56 -7.92 52.95
N ARG A 90 -12.43 -7.43 53.46
CA ARG A 90 -11.28 -7.03 52.64
C ARG A 90 -10.65 -8.22 51.93
N GLU A 91 -10.49 -9.35 52.61
CA GLU A 91 -9.90 -10.57 52.02
C GLU A 91 -10.72 -11.05 50.82
N LYS A 92 -12.03 -11.24 50.99
CA LYS A 92 -12.95 -11.60 49.89
C LYS A 92 -12.93 -10.58 48.75
N ALA A 93 -12.86 -9.29 49.09
CA ALA A 93 -12.82 -8.24 48.08
C ALA A 93 -11.48 -8.18 47.31
N LEU A 94 -10.38 -8.64 47.91
CA LEU A 94 -9.08 -8.77 47.25
C LEU A 94 -9.08 -9.92 46.24
N GLU A 95 -9.71 -11.05 46.56
CA GLU A 95 -9.88 -12.16 45.60
C GLU A 95 -10.61 -11.69 44.34
N LEU A 96 -11.74 -10.99 44.52
CA LEU A 96 -12.52 -10.42 43.41
C LEU A 96 -11.74 -9.37 42.61
N LEU A 97 -10.91 -8.56 43.27
CA LEU A 97 -10.05 -7.60 42.56
C LEU A 97 -8.98 -8.29 41.72
N GLU A 98 -8.49 -9.45 42.15
CA GLU A 98 -7.54 -10.22 41.34
C GLU A 98 -8.22 -10.77 40.09
N GLU A 99 -9.46 -11.26 40.18
CA GLU A 99 -10.27 -11.63 38.99
C GLU A 99 -10.44 -10.44 38.02
N ALA A 100 -10.76 -9.26 38.54
CA ALA A 100 -10.89 -8.05 37.73
C ALA A 100 -9.57 -7.66 37.04
N LYS A 101 -8.45 -7.80 37.76
CA LYS A 101 -7.11 -7.53 37.22
C LYS A 101 -6.72 -8.54 36.15
N GLU A 102 -7.04 -9.81 36.35
CA GLU A 102 -6.82 -10.88 35.37
C GLU A 102 -7.64 -10.62 34.10
N ALA A 103 -8.93 -10.30 34.23
CA ALA A 103 -9.77 -9.93 33.09
C ALA A 103 -9.19 -8.74 32.29
N LEU A 104 -8.69 -7.70 32.98
CA LEU A 104 -8.05 -6.57 32.32
C LEU A 104 -6.73 -6.95 31.64
N SER A 105 -5.93 -7.84 32.24
CA SER A 105 -4.69 -8.33 31.63
C SER A 105 -4.99 -9.10 30.34
N ASP A 106 -5.96 -10.03 30.40
CA ASP A 106 -6.41 -10.82 29.25
C ASP A 106 -6.91 -9.93 28.11
N PHE A 107 -7.66 -8.88 28.42
CA PHE A 107 -8.08 -7.86 27.46
C PHE A 107 -6.89 -7.19 26.77
N GLU A 108 -5.87 -6.78 27.54
CA GLU A 108 -4.69 -6.09 27.02
C GLU A 108 -3.87 -7.01 26.10
N ASP A 109 -3.68 -8.26 26.51
CA ASP A 109 -2.87 -9.23 25.78
C ASP A 109 -3.55 -9.64 24.46
N ARG A 110 -4.82 -10.05 24.51
CA ARG A 110 -5.56 -10.51 23.32
C ARG A 110 -5.67 -9.42 22.25
N LEU A 111 -6.08 -8.20 22.63
CA LEU A 111 -6.20 -7.11 21.65
C LEU A 111 -4.83 -6.61 21.19
N GLY A 112 -3.81 -6.74 22.03
CA GLY A 112 -2.42 -6.49 21.66
C GLY A 112 -1.96 -7.40 20.52
N GLU A 113 -2.20 -8.70 20.66
CA GLU A 113 -1.90 -9.72 19.65
C GLU A 113 -2.68 -9.51 18.35
N GLU A 114 -4.00 -9.32 18.42
CA GLU A 114 -4.85 -9.07 17.25
C GLU A 114 -4.35 -7.87 16.41
N VAL A 115 -3.90 -6.79 17.07
CA VAL A 115 -3.35 -5.60 16.38
C VAL A 115 -1.99 -5.88 15.74
N VAL A 116 -1.16 -6.73 16.34
CA VAL A 116 0.13 -7.15 15.75
C VAL A 116 -0.14 -7.96 14.49
N GLU A 117 -1.01 -8.95 14.54
CA GLU A 117 -1.39 -9.76 13.38
C GLU A 117 -1.97 -8.92 12.24
N LEU A 118 -2.86 -7.97 12.55
CA LEU A 118 -3.39 -7.01 11.57
C LEU A 118 -2.29 -6.24 10.85
N ARG A 119 -1.25 -5.81 11.58
CA ARG A 119 -0.12 -5.05 11.00
C ARG A 119 0.74 -5.93 10.10
N GLU A 120 0.98 -7.18 10.49
CA GLU A 120 1.73 -8.14 9.69
C GLU A 120 0.99 -8.46 8.39
N MET A 121 -0.31 -8.77 8.47
CA MET A 121 -1.14 -8.97 7.28
C MET A 121 -1.11 -7.75 6.34
N LEU A 122 -1.21 -6.54 6.89
CA LEU A 122 -1.12 -5.31 6.09
C LEU A 122 0.25 -5.16 5.40
N SER A 123 1.33 -5.50 6.10
CA SER A 123 2.69 -5.47 5.56
C SER A 123 2.84 -6.42 4.38
N ASP A 124 2.34 -7.65 4.51
CA ASP A 124 2.37 -8.66 3.46
C ASP A 124 1.60 -8.22 2.22
N LEU A 125 0.39 -7.69 2.40
CA LEU A 125 -0.41 -7.16 1.30
C LEU A 125 0.30 -6.00 0.60
N ARG A 126 0.95 -5.12 1.36
CA ARG A 126 1.72 -4.00 0.81
C ARG A 126 2.94 -4.48 0.01
N SER A 127 3.63 -5.51 0.49
CA SER A 127 4.73 -6.14 -0.22
C SER A 127 4.26 -6.71 -1.56
N LEU A 128 3.18 -7.50 -1.54
CA LEU A 128 2.55 -8.07 -2.74
C LEU A 128 2.15 -7.00 -3.76
N ALA A 129 1.46 -5.94 -3.33
CA ALA A 129 1.03 -4.86 -4.21
C ALA A 129 2.23 -4.14 -4.87
N ARG A 130 3.32 -3.91 -4.13
CA ARG A 130 4.55 -3.31 -4.68
C ARG A 130 5.22 -4.23 -5.71
N ASP A 131 5.26 -5.53 -5.44
CA ASP A 131 5.87 -6.49 -6.36
C ASP A 131 5.06 -6.64 -7.66
N LEU A 132 3.73 -6.62 -7.57
CA LEU A 132 2.85 -6.56 -8.74
C LEU A 132 3.06 -5.27 -9.55
N LEU A 133 3.19 -4.12 -8.90
CA LEU A 133 3.54 -2.85 -9.57
C LEU A 133 4.86 -2.94 -10.32
N ARG A 134 5.90 -3.48 -9.66
CA ARG A 134 7.22 -3.66 -10.26
C ARG A 134 7.16 -4.64 -11.44
N ALA A 135 6.46 -5.76 -11.29
CA ALA A 135 6.29 -6.73 -12.36
C ALA A 135 5.58 -6.14 -13.57
N ARG A 136 4.48 -5.38 -13.35
CA ARG A 136 3.74 -4.70 -14.42
C ARG A 136 4.57 -3.62 -15.11
N ARG A 137 5.35 -2.85 -14.34
CA ARG A 137 6.33 -1.88 -14.91
C ARG A 137 7.36 -2.58 -15.79
N ARG A 138 7.93 -3.70 -15.34
CA ARG A 138 8.88 -4.51 -16.13
C ARG A 138 8.25 -5.11 -17.39
N ALA A 139 6.99 -5.55 -17.30
CA ALA A 139 6.26 -6.12 -18.42
C ALA A 139 5.88 -5.06 -19.46
N ALA A 140 5.50 -3.85 -19.02
CA ALA A 140 5.27 -2.71 -19.91
C ALA A 140 6.54 -2.34 -20.68
N ILE A 141 7.68 -2.24 -19.97
CA ILE A 141 9.00 -2.01 -20.58
C ILE A 141 9.36 -3.12 -21.60
N ARG A 142 8.96 -4.38 -21.35
CA ARG A 142 9.20 -5.49 -22.29
C ARG A 142 8.24 -5.51 -23.48
N ARG A 143 6.95 -5.18 -23.29
CA ARG A 143 5.95 -5.15 -24.37
C ARG A 143 6.17 -4.00 -25.35
N GLU A 144 6.74 -2.88 -24.90
CA GLU A 144 7.14 -1.77 -25.79
C GLU A 144 8.39 -2.11 -26.62
N ARG A 145 9.14 -3.17 -26.28
CA ARG A 145 10.23 -3.70 -27.12
C ARG A 145 9.66 -4.66 -28.16
N GLY A 146 9.24 -4.13 -29.31
CA GLY A 146 9.39 -4.88 -30.57
C GLY A 146 10.87 -5.22 -30.83
N GLU A 147 11.18 -5.92 -31.93
CA GLU A 147 12.58 -6.21 -32.32
C GLU A 147 13.46 -4.95 -32.16
N SER A 148 14.37 -4.99 -31.19
CA SER A 148 15.21 -3.84 -30.87
C SER A 148 16.45 -3.86 -31.74
N VAL A 149 16.55 -2.94 -32.69
CA VAL A 149 17.77 -2.72 -33.47
C VAL A 149 18.75 -1.89 -32.64
N VAL A 150 19.96 -2.41 -32.44
CA VAL A 150 21.02 -1.70 -31.72
C VAL A 150 21.64 -0.66 -32.65
N ILE A 151 21.44 0.62 -32.36
CA ILE A 151 22.16 1.71 -33.01
C ILE A 151 23.39 2.02 -32.15
N SER A 152 24.58 1.81 -32.70
CA SER A 152 25.83 2.00 -31.95
C SER A 152 26.25 3.48 -31.95
N SER A 153 26.38 4.04 -30.74
CA SER A 153 26.76 5.41 -30.40
C SER A 153 25.69 6.50 -30.65
N ILE A 154 25.30 7.18 -29.57
CA ILE A 154 24.55 8.44 -29.59
C ILE A 154 25.34 9.49 -28.81
N ARG A 155 25.30 10.74 -29.25
CA ARG A 155 25.91 11.86 -28.53
C ARG A 155 24.81 12.60 -27.78
N LEU A 156 24.91 12.62 -26.46
CA LEU A 156 24.00 13.34 -25.58
C LEU A 156 24.74 14.49 -24.89
N PRO A 157 24.05 15.61 -24.57
CA PRO A 157 24.56 16.63 -23.67
C PRO A 157 25.00 16.04 -22.33
N GLN A 158 26.06 16.60 -21.72
CA GLN A 158 26.62 16.07 -20.49
C GLN A 158 25.59 16.02 -19.34
N GLY A 159 24.78 17.07 -19.17
CA GLY A 159 23.75 17.10 -18.12
C GLY A 159 22.70 15.99 -18.26
N ASP A 160 22.36 15.60 -19.50
CA ASP A 160 21.41 14.51 -19.75
C ASP A 160 22.04 13.15 -19.38
N VAL A 161 23.34 12.98 -19.65
CA VAL A 161 24.09 11.78 -19.26
C VAL A 161 24.16 11.65 -17.74
N GLU A 162 24.48 12.74 -17.04
CA GLU A 162 24.53 12.77 -15.58
C GLU A 162 23.17 12.42 -14.96
N MET A 163 22.08 12.93 -15.51
CA MET A 163 20.73 12.58 -15.06
C MET A 163 20.38 11.11 -15.31
N ILE A 164 20.78 10.57 -16.48
CA ILE A 164 20.61 9.15 -16.79
C ILE A 164 21.39 8.28 -15.80
N ASP A 165 22.61 8.68 -15.46
CA ASP A 165 23.46 7.97 -14.49
C ASP A 165 22.83 7.92 -13.12
N LEU A 166 22.36 9.06 -12.62
CA LEU A 166 21.64 9.14 -11.35
C LEU A 166 20.46 8.16 -11.30
N LEU A 167 19.70 8.03 -12.39
CA LEU A 167 18.55 7.13 -12.47
C LEU A 167 18.95 5.65 -12.55
N VAL A 168 20.11 5.34 -13.13
CA VAL A 168 20.67 3.99 -13.11
C VAL A 168 21.18 3.64 -11.71
N GLU A 169 21.93 4.54 -11.07
CA GLU A 169 22.45 4.38 -9.71
C GLU A 169 21.32 4.22 -8.68
N ALA A 170 20.24 4.99 -8.84
CA ALA A 170 19.03 4.86 -8.01
C ALA A 170 18.21 3.58 -8.28
N GLY A 171 18.63 2.73 -9.22
CA GLY A 171 17.96 1.48 -9.57
C GLY A 171 16.64 1.66 -10.34
N VAL A 172 16.38 2.87 -10.87
CA VAL A 172 15.18 3.16 -11.66
C VAL A 172 15.25 2.46 -13.02
N PHE A 173 16.47 2.34 -13.57
CA PHE A 173 16.82 1.60 -14.79
C PHE A 173 18.03 0.67 -14.54
N ARG A 174 18.12 -0.44 -15.28
CA ARG A 174 19.22 -1.43 -15.14
C ARG A 174 20.49 -1.04 -15.90
N SER A 175 20.36 -0.20 -16.91
CA SER A 175 21.49 0.29 -17.71
C SER A 175 21.17 1.63 -18.37
N ARG A 176 22.20 2.38 -18.74
CA ARG A 176 22.07 3.63 -19.51
C ARG A 176 21.26 3.41 -20.79
N SER A 177 21.51 2.32 -21.51
CA SER A 177 20.78 1.99 -22.74
C SER A 177 19.28 1.76 -22.51
N GLU A 178 18.90 1.20 -21.35
CA GLU A 178 17.49 1.05 -20.99
C GLU A 178 16.83 2.41 -20.69
N ALA A 179 17.52 3.29 -19.97
CA ALA A 179 17.05 4.64 -19.70
C ALA A 179 16.87 5.46 -20.99
N VAL A 180 17.87 5.44 -21.87
CA VAL A 180 17.84 6.12 -23.18
C VAL A 180 16.69 5.62 -24.04
N ALA A 181 16.48 4.31 -24.12
CA ALA A 181 15.38 3.72 -24.89
C ALA A 181 14.03 4.19 -24.36
N TYR A 182 13.86 4.23 -23.03
CA TYR A 182 12.64 4.71 -22.39
C TYR A 182 12.36 6.19 -22.72
N PHE A 183 13.35 7.07 -22.55
CA PHE A 183 13.16 8.50 -22.83
C PHE A 183 12.92 8.78 -24.31
N THR A 184 13.63 8.08 -25.21
CA THR A 184 13.39 8.17 -26.65
C THR A 184 11.94 7.78 -26.98
N HIS A 185 11.45 6.67 -26.44
CA HIS A 185 10.08 6.23 -26.69
C HIS A 185 9.05 7.25 -26.18
N LYS A 186 9.23 7.78 -24.97
CA LYS A 186 8.36 8.82 -24.42
C LYS A 186 8.39 10.11 -25.24
N GLY A 187 9.56 10.49 -25.77
CA GLY A 187 9.69 11.62 -26.69
C GLY A 187 8.95 11.41 -28.01
N LEU A 188 9.00 10.21 -28.57
CA LEU A 188 8.24 9.84 -29.77
C LEU A 188 6.72 9.86 -29.51
N GLU A 189 6.27 9.32 -28.38
CA GLU A 189 4.86 9.38 -27.98
C GLU A 189 4.36 10.82 -27.80
N ALA A 190 5.15 11.67 -27.13
CA ALA A 190 4.82 13.08 -26.94
C ALA A 190 4.74 13.85 -28.27
N SER A 191 5.44 13.37 -29.30
CA SER A 191 5.51 13.99 -30.62
C SER A 191 4.64 13.29 -31.67
N ARG A 192 3.74 12.39 -31.27
CA ARG A 192 3.01 11.49 -32.18
C ARG A 192 2.31 12.22 -33.33
N ASP A 193 1.56 13.27 -33.04
CA ASP A 193 0.78 14.02 -34.04
C ASP A 193 1.67 14.74 -35.06
N LEU A 194 2.83 15.23 -34.63
CA LEU A 194 3.83 15.82 -35.53
C LEU A 194 4.43 14.74 -36.43
N LEU A 195 4.85 13.62 -35.84
CA LEU A 195 5.48 12.51 -36.57
C LEU A 195 4.53 11.88 -37.59
N GLU A 196 3.24 11.79 -37.29
CA GLU A 196 2.23 11.27 -38.21
C GLU A 196 2.03 12.19 -39.42
N ARG A 197 2.01 13.51 -39.21
CA ARG A 197 2.01 14.50 -40.31
C ARG A 197 3.27 14.42 -41.17
N VAL A 198 4.45 14.30 -40.55
CA VAL A 198 5.72 14.12 -41.26
C VAL A 198 5.69 12.85 -42.10
N LYS A 199 5.21 11.73 -41.53
CA LYS A 199 5.09 10.45 -42.23
C LYS A 199 4.20 10.57 -43.47
N SER A 200 3.03 11.20 -43.33
CA SER A 200 2.11 11.43 -44.45
C SER A 200 2.77 12.23 -45.59
N LYS A 201 3.52 13.29 -45.26
CA LYS A 201 4.24 14.10 -46.26
C LYS A 201 5.39 13.34 -46.93
N VAL A 202 6.10 12.51 -46.19
CA VAL A 202 7.17 11.66 -46.76
C VAL A 202 6.59 10.62 -47.72
N GLU A 203 5.43 10.03 -47.42
CA GLU A 203 4.75 9.10 -48.33
C GLU A 203 4.27 9.77 -49.62
N GLU A 204 3.80 11.02 -49.53
CA GLU A 204 3.46 11.84 -50.69
C GLU A 204 4.68 12.09 -51.57
N LEU A 205 5.82 12.50 -50.98
CA LEU A 205 7.09 12.67 -51.72
C LEU A 205 7.56 11.37 -52.39
N LYS A 206 7.35 10.20 -51.76
CA LYS A 206 7.66 8.91 -52.36
C LYS A 206 6.81 8.65 -53.60
N ARG A 207 5.49 8.88 -53.53
CA ARG A 207 4.58 8.72 -54.67
C ARG A 207 4.95 9.63 -55.83
N ILE A 208 5.17 10.92 -55.56
CA ILE A 208 5.57 11.90 -56.57
C ILE A 208 6.87 11.44 -57.27
N ARG A 209 7.86 10.98 -56.49
CA ARG A 209 9.11 10.45 -57.06
C ARG A 209 8.91 9.21 -57.92
N GLU A 210 8.02 8.30 -57.52
CA GLU A 210 7.70 7.10 -58.29
C GLU A 210 6.96 7.42 -59.59
N GLU A 211 6.04 8.39 -59.56
CA GLU A 211 5.31 8.89 -60.73
C GLU A 211 6.26 9.53 -61.73
N LEU A 212 7.16 10.43 -61.28
CA LEU A 212 8.20 11.03 -62.13
C LEU A 212 9.09 9.98 -62.81
N VAL A 213 9.49 8.95 -62.07
CA VAL A 213 10.30 7.85 -62.64
C VAL A 213 9.51 7.03 -63.67
N LYS A 214 8.19 6.87 -63.49
CA LYS A 214 7.33 6.17 -64.44
C LYS A 214 7.12 6.98 -65.72
N GLU A 215 6.80 8.27 -65.61
CA GLU A 215 6.61 9.16 -66.76
C GLU A 215 7.87 9.24 -67.63
N PHE A 216 9.03 9.42 -67.02
CA PHE A 216 10.31 9.47 -67.74
C PHE A 216 10.65 8.16 -68.48
N ARG A 217 10.22 7.01 -67.95
CA ARG A 217 10.38 5.70 -68.61
C ARG A 217 9.40 5.47 -69.75
N MET A 218 8.24 6.13 -69.74
CA MET A 218 7.23 6.02 -70.81
C MET A 218 7.54 6.92 -72.01
N GLU A 219 8.10 8.11 -71.80
CA GLU A 219 8.51 9.01 -72.89
C GLU A 219 9.79 8.54 -73.62
N GLY A 220 10.65 7.77 -72.96
CA GLY A 220 11.87 7.20 -73.59
C GLY A 220 11.63 5.97 -74.48
N GLN A 221 10.38 5.54 -74.68
CA GLN A 221 9.99 4.41 -75.53
C GLN A 221 9.10 4.82 -76.73
N ALA A 222 8.89 6.12 -76.95
CA ALA A 222 8.20 6.67 -78.10
C ALA A 222 9.18 7.13 -79.20
#